data_AF-A0A7V9J5Y9-F1
#
_entry.id   AF-A0A7V9J5Y9-F1
#
_cell.length_a   1.000
_cell.length_b   1.000
_cell.length_c   1.000
_cell.angle_alpha   90.00
_cell.angle_beta   90.00
_cell.angle_gamma   90.00
#
_symmetry.space_group_name_H-M   'P 1'
#
loop_
_entity.id
_entity.type
_entity.pdbx_description
1 polymer ?
#
loop_
_entity_poly.entity_id
_entity_poly.type
_entity_poly.pdbx_seq_one_letter_code
_entity_poly.pdbx_strand_id
1 'polypeptide(L)'
;RILTDTGLHRTRLGALAITCAAIDDITAWCLLAVVVAVVKSSGALDVVTTVGLALIFVAGMILVVRPFLARLARSDGGWTRLHPSVMAALFAGLFLAAWTTEEIGIHAIFGAFLLGAVMPRSQGLVAKVTERIEDATVLFLLPVFFVVVGLSTRIGLLDQAVLWWILLIILGVAVVGKWAGSMLAARAYRQGWRDATALGALMNTRGLTEIVILTIGASLGVVSPALFTIMVVMALVTTLMATPLLSVIYPRRLIDREPGTSPDRRQGPDRFDYRVLVGVGSPERSAALLGLARDLCRAPGLRSEAILAHVAPPSGREEVRANLVAMDAAATAARAEMGPLGAELMQAGVDTRLRTSVGTELARELRRLAGEEGADLMLLGWHGAYARRRELTGVVADVLAEAPCPVAVLLDHHTGQADDPAPVAVWWSRRSTDQAALDVALRLAGGRGAGIRVIRHVSSQPPDEIVGAPFEFVVVESHEDEVLQQAFAGASLIVIGRDQTESRRDLVLATAGVPALIVQTAGAAALPPVRRRKRAGELIGG
;
A
#
# COMPACT_ATOMS: atom_id res chain seq x y z
N ARG A 1 -2.48 -11.07 9.53
CA ARG A 1 -2.18 -10.06 10.57
C ARG A 1 -0.68 -9.86 10.77
N ILE A 2 0.09 -10.85 11.28
CA ILE A 2 1.55 -10.70 11.47
C ILE A 2 2.27 -10.22 10.20
N LEU A 3 1.99 -10.82 9.04
CA LEU A 3 2.55 -10.40 7.74
C LEU A 3 2.15 -8.97 7.32
N THR A 4 0.96 -8.53 7.71
CA THR A 4 0.46 -7.18 7.41
C THR A 4 1.17 -6.16 8.31
N ASP A 5 1.22 -6.43 9.62
CA ASP A 5 1.83 -5.57 10.64
C ASP A 5 3.36 -5.46 10.49
N THR A 6 3.98 -6.46 9.86
CA THR A 6 5.42 -6.48 9.54
C THR A 6 5.74 -5.99 8.12
N GLY A 7 4.73 -5.71 7.29
CA GLY A 7 4.93 -5.28 5.89
C GLY A 7 5.31 -6.40 4.91
N LEU A 8 5.50 -7.64 5.38
CA LEU A 8 5.91 -8.79 4.57
C LEU A 8 4.82 -9.31 3.62
N HIS A 9 3.55 -8.95 3.80
CA HIS A 9 2.43 -9.43 2.96
C HIS A 9 2.59 -9.14 1.45
N ARG A 10 3.46 -8.19 1.07
CA ARG A 10 3.76 -7.84 -0.34
C ARG A 10 5.04 -8.47 -0.88
N THR A 11 5.76 -9.20 -0.05
CA THR A 11 7.03 -9.84 -0.41
C THR A 11 6.81 -11.25 -0.95
N ARG A 12 7.82 -11.80 -1.64
CA ARG A 12 7.79 -13.20 -2.10
C ARG A 12 7.72 -14.16 -0.91
N LEU A 13 8.45 -13.85 0.17
CA LEU A 13 8.42 -14.62 1.41
C LEU A 13 7.02 -14.64 2.03
N GLY A 14 6.34 -13.49 2.10
CA GLY A 14 4.97 -13.41 2.61
C GLY A 14 3.96 -14.19 1.76
N ALA A 15 4.06 -14.10 0.43
CA ALA A 15 3.20 -14.88 -0.47
C ALA A 15 3.42 -16.40 -0.33
N LEU A 16 4.68 -16.82 -0.22
CA LEU A 16 5.05 -18.21 0.04
C LEU A 16 4.49 -18.69 1.38
N ALA A 17 4.65 -17.90 2.45
CA ALA A 17 4.12 -18.22 3.77
C ALA A 17 2.58 -18.37 3.75
N ILE A 18 1.85 -17.46 3.10
CA ILE A 18 0.38 -17.54 2.98
C ILE A 18 -0.04 -18.82 2.23
N THR A 19 0.68 -19.15 1.15
CA THR A 19 0.37 -20.34 0.34
C THR A 19 0.66 -21.62 1.13
N CYS A 20 1.80 -21.70 1.82
CA CYS A 20 2.11 -22.82 2.70
C CYS A 20 1.07 -22.97 3.82
N ALA A 21 0.67 -21.87 4.46
CA ALA A 21 -0.37 -21.90 5.50
C ALA A 21 -1.72 -22.40 4.95
N ALA A 22 -2.12 -21.97 3.75
CA ALA A 22 -3.36 -22.44 3.13
C ALA A 22 -3.32 -23.96 2.84
N ILE A 23 -2.18 -24.49 2.39
CA ILE A 23 -2.00 -25.93 2.17
C ILE A 23 -2.00 -26.70 3.50
N ASP A 24 -1.33 -26.15 4.53
CA ASP A 24 -1.32 -26.73 5.89
C ASP A 24 -2.75 -26.84 6.44
N ASP A 25 -3.56 -25.78 6.31
CA ASP A 25 -4.95 -25.79 6.73
C ASP A 25 -5.78 -26.83 5.97
N ILE A 26 -5.69 -26.90 4.63
CA ILE A 26 -6.41 -27.91 3.83
C ILE A 26 -6.03 -29.32 4.29
N THR A 27 -4.74 -29.56 4.50
CA THR A 27 -4.24 -30.86 4.97
C THR A 27 -4.76 -31.19 6.36
N ALA A 28 -4.75 -30.22 7.28
CA ALA A 28 -5.26 -30.38 8.63
C ALA A 28 -6.77 -30.70 8.65
N TRP A 29 -7.56 -30.05 7.79
CA TRP A 29 -8.98 -30.35 7.65
C TRP A 29 -9.24 -31.75 7.07
N CYS A 30 -8.46 -32.19 6.09
CA CYS A 30 -8.54 -33.56 5.57
C CYS A 30 -8.19 -34.59 6.64
N LEU A 31 -7.12 -34.36 7.41
CA LEU A 31 -6.71 -35.25 8.51
C LEU A 31 -7.76 -35.28 9.62
N LEU A 32 -8.32 -34.13 10.00
CA LEU A 32 -9.39 -34.07 10.99
C LEU A 32 -10.62 -34.87 10.55
N ALA A 33 -11.03 -34.76 9.27
CA ALA A 33 -12.15 -35.54 8.76
C ALA A 33 -11.91 -37.06 8.91
N VAL A 34 -10.69 -37.53 8.64
CA VAL A 34 -10.30 -38.94 8.85
C VAL A 34 -10.37 -39.31 10.34
N VAL A 35 -9.81 -38.47 11.22
CA VAL A 35 -9.85 -38.71 12.68
C VAL A 35 -11.29 -38.80 13.19
N VAL A 36 -12.16 -37.87 12.77
CA VAL A 36 -13.58 -37.87 13.14
C VAL A 36 -14.26 -39.15 12.68
N ALA A 37 -14.03 -39.55 11.42
CA ALA A 37 -14.62 -40.76 10.86
C ALA A 37 -14.20 -42.03 11.60
N VAL A 38 -12.92 -42.12 12.01
CA VAL A 38 -12.41 -43.26 12.79
C VAL A 38 -13.01 -43.28 14.19
N VAL A 39 -13.00 -42.14 14.89
CA VAL A 39 -13.43 -42.06 16.30
C VAL A 39 -14.93 -42.31 16.46
N LYS A 40 -15.76 -41.81 15.53
CA LYS A 40 -17.22 -42.00 15.59
C LYS A 40 -17.68 -43.35 15.04
N SER A 41 -16.82 -44.12 14.39
CA SER A 41 -17.24 -45.40 13.80
C SER A 41 -17.34 -46.52 14.84
N SER A 42 -18.50 -47.17 14.87
CA SER A 42 -18.72 -48.42 15.62
C SER A 42 -18.31 -49.67 14.84
N GLY A 43 -17.99 -49.52 13.55
CA GLY A 43 -17.52 -50.59 12.66
C GLY A 43 -17.18 -50.09 11.26
N ALA A 44 -16.56 -50.94 10.43
CA ALA A 44 -16.12 -50.56 9.08
C ALA A 44 -17.27 -50.11 8.15
N LEU A 45 -18.49 -50.64 8.35
CA LEU A 45 -19.67 -50.25 7.59
C LEU A 45 -20.13 -48.81 7.91
N ASP A 46 -20.00 -48.36 9.16
CA ASP A 46 -20.33 -46.99 9.54
C ASP A 46 -19.36 -46.00 8.91
N VAL A 47 -18.05 -46.32 8.91
CA VAL A 47 -17.04 -45.51 8.21
C VAL A 47 -17.39 -45.34 6.73
N VAL A 48 -17.68 -46.45 6.05
CA VAL A 48 -18.02 -46.44 4.61
C VAL A 48 -19.30 -45.64 4.37
N THR A 49 -20.30 -45.77 5.24
CA THR A 49 -21.57 -45.04 5.13
C THR A 49 -21.37 -43.55 5.34
N THR A 50 -20.66 -43.13 6.40
CA THR A 50 -20.35 -41.72 6.67
C THR A 50 -19.52 -41.11 5.56
N VAL A 51 -18.48 -41.80 5.06
CA VAL A 51 -17.67 -41.33 3.93
C VAL A 51 -18.52 -41.23 2.66
N GLY A 52 -19.38 -42.21 2.39
CA GLY A 52 -20.29 -42.21 1.25
C GLY A 52 -21.28 -41.04 1.29
N LEU A 53 -21.94 -40.82 2.43
CA LEU A 53 -22.84 -39.68 2.64
C LEU A 53 -22.11 -38.34 2.55
N ALA A 54 -20.89 -38.25 3.08
CA ALA A 54 -20.06 -37.05 2.96
C ALA A 54 -19.74 -36.74 1.49
N LEU A 55 -19.36 -37.75 0.69
CA LEU A 55 -19.10 -37.58 -0.73
C LEU A 55 -20.36 -37.18 -1.51
N ILE A 56 -21.51 -37.77 -1.20
CA ILE A 56 -22.82 -37.40 -1.78
C ILE A 56 -23.15 -35.95 -1.44
N PHE A 57 -22.97 -35.54 -0.19
CA PHE A 57 -23.19 -34.17 0.25
C PHE A 57 -22.27 -33.18 -0.48
N VAL A 58 -20.97 -33.48 -0.58
CA VAL A 58 -20.01 -32.67 -1.33
C VAL A 58 -20.38 -32.58 -2.80
N ALA A 59 -20.77 -33.70 -3.42
CA ALA A 59 -21.23 -33.73 -4.80
C ALA A 59 -22.50 -32.88 -4.97
N GLY A 60 -23.48 -32.97 -4.07
CA GLY A 60 -24.68 -32.14 -4.08
C GLY A 60 -24.37 -30.65 -3.95
N MET A 61 -23.44 -30.27 -3.07
CA MET A 61 -23.00 -28.89 -2.92
C MET A 61 -22.33 -28.34 -4.19
N ILE A 62 -21.52 -29.16 -4.88
CA ILE A 62 -20.82 -28.76 -6.09
C ILE A 62 -21.72 -28.79 -7.33
N LEU A 63 -22.58 -29.80 -7.48
CA LEU A 63 -23.36 -30.06 -8.68
C LEU A 63 -24.74 -29.41 -8.66
N VAL A 64 -25.30 -29.12 -7.48
CA VAL A 64 -26.63 -28.52 -7.33
C VAL A 64 -26.54 -27.11 -6.74
N VAL A 65 -25.94 -26.98 -5.55
CA VAL A 65 -25.93 -25.71 -4.81
C VAL A 65 -25.10 -24.65 -5.54
N ARG A 66 -23.88 -24.99 -5.97
CA ARG A 66 -23.01 -24.06 -6.71
C ARG A 66 -23.66 -23.49 -7.98
N PRO A 67 -24.19 -24.30 -8.93
CA PRO A 67 -24.83 -23.74 -10.12
C PRO A 67 -26.13 -23.02 -9.80
N PHE A 68 -26.88 -23.45 -8.77
CA PHE A 68 -28.06 -22.72 -8.30
C PHE A 68 -27.68 -21.31 -7.81
N LEU A 69 -26.69 -21.21 -6.91
CA LEU A 69 -26.15 -19.93 -6.45
C LEU A 69 -25.62 -19.09 -7.62
N ALA A 70 -24.94 -19.70 -8.59
CA ALA A 70 -24.44 -19.00 -9.78
C ALA A 70 -25.54 -18.57 -10.77
N ARG A 71 -26.72 -19.21 -10.77
CA ARG A 71 -27.88 -18.76 -11.56
C ARG A 71 -28.58 -17.60 -10.87
N LEU A 72 -28.81 -17.71 -9.57
CA LEU A 72 -29.36 -16.63 -8.76
C LEU A 72 -28.42 -15.40 -8.77
N ALA A 73 -27.11 -15.64 -8.85
CA ALA A 73 -26.09 -14.63 -9.09
C ALA A 73 -26.40 -13.76 -10.34
N ARG A 74 -26.86 -14.42 -11.41
CA ARG A 74 -27.04 -13.82 -12.74
C ARG A 74 -28.43 -13.23 -13.02
N SER A 75 -29.47 -13.66 -12.31
CA SER A 75 -30.86 -13.29 -12.63
C SER A 75 -31.27 -11.89 -12.17
N ASP A 76 -30.68 -11.39 -11.08
CA ASP A 76 -31.00 -10.07 -10.52
C ASP A 76 -29.87 -9.08 -10.83
N GLY A 77 -29.90 -8.42 -12.00
CA GLY A 77 -29.21 -7.14 -12.29
C GLY A 77 -27.76 -6.94 -11.83
N GLY A 78 -27.02 -8.03 -11.55
CA GLY A 78 -25.88 -8.01 -10.64
C GLY A 78 -26.31 -7.71 -9.21
N TRP A 79 -25.71 -8.42 -8.25
CA TRP A 79 -25.79 -8.24 -6.80
C TRP A 79 -25.18 -6.90 -6.35
N THR A 80 -25.55 -5.82 -7.03
CA THR A 80 -25.12 -4.46 -6.78
C THR A 80 -25.62 -4.00 -5.41
N ARG A 81 -26.77 -4.51 -4.94
CA ARG A 81 -27.27 -4.32 -3.57
C ARG A 81 -27.55 -5.68 -2.90
N LEU A 82 -26.96 -5.91 -1.72
CA LEU A 82 -27.31 -7.06 -0.87
C LEU A 82 -28.68 -6.83 -0.25
N HIS A 83 -29.71 -7.46 -0.80
CA HIS A 83 -31.04 -7.40 -0.20
C HIS A 83 -31.09 -8.27 1.08
N PRO A 84 -31.76 -7.84 2.16
CA PRO A 84 -31.84 -8.60 3.42
C PRO A 84 -32.33 -10.04 3.26
N SER A 85 -33.25 -10.28 2.31
CA SER A 85 -33.76 -11.63 2.01
C SER A 85 -32.68 -12.60 1.57
N VAL A 86 -31.63 -12.11 0.93
CA VAL A 86 -30.55 -12.97 0.46
C VAL A 86 -29.62 -13.28 1.60
N MET A 87 -29.29 -12.29 2.42
CA MET A 87 -28.50 -12.55 3.62
C MET A 87 -29.20 -13.61 4.48
N ALA A 88 -30.53 -13.51 4.64
CA ALA A 88 -31.33 -14.53 5.31
C ALA A 88 -31.25 -15.90 4.61
N ALA A 89 -31.35 -15.97 3.28
CA ALA A 89 -31.20 -17.23 2.53
C ALA A 89 -29.80 -17.84 2.67
N LEU A 90 -28.75 -17.02 2.71
CA LEU A 90 -27.37 -17.47 2.92
C LEU A 90 -27.16 -18.02 4.33
N PHE A 91 -27.68 -17.36 5.36
CA PHE A 91 -27.64 -17.87 6.74
C PHE A 91 -28.50 -19.14 6.88
N ALA A 92 -29.67 -19.21 6.26
CA ALA A 92 -30.48 -20.42 6.25
C ALA A 92 -29.74 -21.58 5.58
N GLY A 93 -29.09 -21.32 4.44
CA GLY A 93 -28.23 -22.30 3.78
C GLY A 93 -27.04 -22.71 4.65
N LEU A 94 -26.43 -21.77 5.38
CA LEU A 94 -25.32 -22.00 6.30
C LEU A 94 -25.73 -22.97 7.41
N PHE A 95 -26.85 -22.67 8.08
CA PHE A 95 -27.38 -23.52 9.16
C PHE A 95 -27.84 -24.88 8.64
N LEU A 96 -28.47 -24.94 7.47
CA LEU A 96 -28.89 -26.20 6.86
C LEU A 96 -27.68 -27.07 6.50
N ALA A 97 -26.65 -26.48 5.90
CA ALA A 97 -25.41 -27.19 5.57
C ALA A 97 -24.71 -27.70 6.84
N ALA A 98 -24.60 -26.85 7.86
CA ALA A 98 -24.01 -27.20 9.14
C ALA A 98 -24.77 -28.35 9.83
N TRP A 99 -26.10 -28.25 9.92
CA TRP A 99 -26.95 -29.28 10.48
C TRP A 99 -26.82 -30.60 9.71
N THR A 100 -26.89 -30.56 8.38
CA THR A 100 -26.74 -31.76 7.53
C THR A 100 -25.41 -32.47 7.79
N THR A 101 -24.30 -31.71 7.92
CA THR A 101 -22.99 -32.32 8.23
C THR A 101 -22.87 -32.89 9.64
N GLU A 102 -23.63 -32.36 10.61
CA GLU A 102 -23.70 -32.91 11.96
C GLU A 102 -24.46 -34.24 11.95
N GLU A 103 -25.59 -34.32 11.24
CA GLU A 103 -26.40 -35.55 11.07
C GLU A 103 -25.63 -36.66 10.35
N ILE A 104 -24.80 -36.32 9.37
CA ILE A 104 -23.91 -37.29 8.68
C ILE A 104 -22.85 -37.85 9.66
N GLY A 105 -22.65 -37.21 10.81
CA GLY A 105 -21.68 -37.63 11.82
C GLY A 105 -20.30 -37.02 11.65
N ILE A 106 -20.16 -35.91 10.91
CA ILE A 106 -18.87 -35.21 10.77
C ILE A 106 -18.77 -34.16 11.89
N HIS A 107 -18.85 -32.88 11.52
CA HIS A 107 -18.96 -31.74 12.42
C HIS A 107 -19.57 -30.56 11.66
N ALA A 108 -20.45 -29.81 12.32
CA ALA A 108 -21.19 -28.69 11.74
C ALA A 108 -20.33 -27.66 10.99
N ILE A 109 -19.08 -27.45 11.41
CA ILE A 109 -18.19 -26.47 10.80
C ILE A 109 -17.88 -26.77 9.33
N PHE A 110 -17.86 -28.06 8.95
CA PHE A 110 -17.54 -28.46 7.59
C PHE A 110 -18.65 -28.10 6.61
N GLY A 111 -19.92 -28.19 7.01
CA GLY A 111 -21.06 -27.77 6.19
C GLY A 111 -21.04 -26.27 5.93
N ALA A 112 -20.79 -25.49 6.98
CA ALA A 112 -20.63 -24.04 6.90
C ALA A 112 -19.46 -23.64 5.98
N PHE A 113 -18.29 -24.27 6.16
CA PHE A 113 -17.11 -24.05 5.32
C PHE A 113 -17.38 -24.40 3.85
N LEU A 114 -18.01 -25.55 3.58
CA LEU A 114 -18.27 -26.00 2.22
C LEU A 114 -19.23 -25.08 1.48
N LEU A 115 -20.26 -24.55 2.16
CA LEU A 115 -21.15 -23.53 1.57
C LEU A 115 -20.36 -22.29 1.12
N GLY A 116 -19.47 -21.78 1.98
CA GLY A 116 -18.58 -20.67 1.63
C GLY A 116 -17.64 -21.01 0.47
N ALA A 117 -17.10 -22.23 0.44
CA ALA A 117 -16.19 -22.70 -0.60
C ALA A 117 -16.86 -22.82 -1.98
N VAL A 118 -18.14 -23.21 -2.04
CA VAL A 118 -18.89 -23.34 -3.30
C VAL A 118 -19.50 -22.03 -3.79
N MET A 119 -19.45 -20.94 -3.02
CA MET A 119 -19.98 -19.64 -3.45
C MET A 119 -19.29 -19.13 -4.73
N PRO A 120 -20.05 -18.56 -5.68
CA PRO A 120 -19.48 -18.02 -6.93
C PRO A 120 -18.66 -16.75 -6.67
N ARG A 121 -17.38 -16.77 -7.07
CA ARG A 121 -16.43 -15.65 -6.85
C ARG A 121 -16.52 -14.51 -7.87
N SER A 122 -17.13 -14.73 -9.03
CA SER A 122 -17.00 -13.87 -10.22
C SER A 122 -17.85 -12.59 -10.23
N GLN A 123 -18.61 -12.27 -9.16
CA GLN A 123 -19.60 -11.19 -9.21
C GLN A 123 -19.60 -10.24 -8.00
N GLY A 124 -18.53 -10.22 -7.20
CA GLY A 124 -18.43 -9.35 -6.02
C GLY A 124 -19.37 -9.69 -4.86
N LEU A 125 -20.27 -10.68 -5.01
CA LEU A 125 -21.18 -11.16 -3.97
C LEU A 125 -20.41 -11.63 -2.73
N VAL A 126 -19.38 -12.46 -2.93
CA VAL A 126 -18.54 -12.95 -1.83
C VAL A 126 -17.92 -11.78 -1.08
N ALA A 127 -17.36 -10.79 -1.78
CA ALA A 127 -16.75 -9.62 -1.15
C ALA A 127 -17.74 -8.84 -0.28
N LYS A 128 -18.96 -8.58 -0.79
CA LYS A 128 -19.99 -7.85 -0.04
C LYS A 128 -20.56 -8.65 1.13
N VAL A 129 -20.75 -9.96 0.97
CA VAL A 129 -21.20 -10.84 2.05
C VAL A 129 -20.14 -10.88 3.14
N THR A 130 -18.87 -11.00 2.76
CA THR A 130 -17.73 -10.92 3.68
C THR A 130 -17.74 -9.58 4.41
N GLU A 131 -17.79 -8.44 3.72
CA GLU A 131 -17.85 -7.10 4.33
C GLU A 131 -18.95 -7.00 5.40
N ARG A 132 -20.16 -7.49 5.10
CA ARG A 132 -21.30 -7.42 6.03
C ARG A 132 -21.17 -8.34 7.25
N ILE A 133 -20.50 -9.47 7.12
CA ILE A 133 -20.35 -10.47 8.19
C ILE A 133 -19.05 -10.24 8.97
N GLU A 134 -18.05 -9.62 8.34
CA GLU A 134 -16.71 -9.45 8.88
C GLU A 134 -16.71 -8.64 10.17
N ASP A 135 -17.41 -7.49 10.22
CA ASP A 135 -17.46 -6.67 11.43
C ASP A 135 -18.05 -7.45 12.62
N ALA A 136 -19.20 -8.09 12.42
CA ALA A 136 -19.83 -8.91 13.45
C ALA A 136 -18.92 -10.09 13.87
N THR A 137 -18.19 -10.67 12.93
CA THR A 137 -17.30 -11.80 13.20
C THR A 137 -16.06 -11.36 13.96
N VAL A 138 -15.37 -10.32 13.50
CA VAL A 138 -14.08 -9.87 14.03
C VAL A 138 -14.25 -9.11 15.35
N LEU A 139 -15.31 -8.30 15.49
CA LEU A 139 -15.53 -7.49 16.69
C LEU A 139 -16.27 -8.25 17.80
N PHE A 140 -17.06 -9.27 17.45
CA PHE A 140 -17.90 -9.98 18.43
C PHE A 140 -17.64 -11.48 18.48
N LEU A 141 -17.90 -12.23 17.40
CA LEU A 141 -17.86 -13.71 17.45
C LEU A 141 -16.46 -14.26 17.75
N LEU A 142 -15.41 -13.70 17.15
CA LEU A 142 -14.04 -14.14 17.31
C LEU A 142 -13.51 -13.85 18.73
N PRO A 143 -13.69 -12.64 19.30
CA PRO A 143 -13.40 -12.42 20.72
C PRO A 143 -14.14 -13.36 21.66
N VAL A 144 -15.45 -13.58 21.45
CA VAL A 144 -16.25 -14.52 22.27
C VAL A 144 -15.70 -15.95 22.16
N PHE A 145 -15.34 -16.41 20.96
CA PHE A 145 -14.70 -17.70 20.77
C PHE A 145 -13.41 -17.84 21.61
N PHE A 146 -12.53 -16.83 21.58
CA PHE A 146 -11.31 -16.86 22.40
C PHE A 146 -11.59 -16.81 23.90
N VAL A 147 -12.64 -16.09 24.34
CA VAL A 147 -13.07 -16.11 25.75
C VAL A 147 -13.53 -17.50 26.16
N VAL A 148 -14.35 -18.17 25.34
CA VAL A 148 -14.84 -19.54 25.63
C VAL A 148 -13.68 -20.54 25.71
N VAL A 149 -12.75 -20.48 24.76
CA VAL A 149 -11.53 -21.32 24.77
C VAL A 149 -10.69 -21.02 26.01
N GLY A 150 -10.50 -19.75 26.36
CA GLY A 150 -9.76 -19.32 27.54
C GLY A 150 -10.37 -19.82 28.85
N LEU A 151 -11.70 -19.68 29.01
CA LEU A 151 -12.43 -20.20 30.16
C LEU A 151 -12.42 -21.73 30.26
N SER A 152 -12.33 -22.42 29.11
CA SER A 152 -12.19 -23.87 29.05
C SER A 152 -10.78 -24.34 29.39
N THR A 153 -9.79 -23.45 29.35
CA THR A 153 -8.38 -23.73 29.65
C THR A 153 -8.13 -23.68 31.15
N ARG A 154 -7.97 -24.86 31.78
CA ARG A 154 -7.82 -24.98 33.23
C ARG A 154 -6.36 -25.21 33.58
N ILE A 155 -5.60 -24.11 33.73
CA ILE A 155 -4.17 -24.16 34.09
C ILE A 155 -3.93 -24.90 35.41
N GLY A 156 -4.90 -24.86 36.34
CA GLY A 156 -4.84 -25.63 37.59
C GLY A 156 -4.80 -27.14 37.43
N LEU A 157 -5.09 -27.69 36.23
CA LEU A 157 -4.86 -29.11 35.92
C LEU A 157 -3.38 -29.46 35.73
N LEU A 158 -2.50 -28.47 35.59
CA LEU A 158 -1.04 -28.64 35.50
C LEU A 158 -0.42 -28.60 36.90
N ASP A 159 -0.96 -29.38 37.82
CA ASP A 159 -0.54 -29.47 39.22
C ASP A 159 0.70 -30.35 39.41
N GLN A 160 0.97 -31.25 38.47
CA GLN A 160 2.10 -32.19 38.51
C GLN A 160 3.27 -31.73 37.64
N ALA A 161 4.49 -31.87 38.16
CA ALA A 161 5.73 -31.56 37.43
C ALA A 161 5.86 -32.32 36.10
N VAL A 162 5.30 -33.54 36.01
CA VAL A 162 5.29 -34.35 34.79
C VAL A 162 4.54 -33.65 33.65
N LEU A 163 3.43 -32.96 33.95
CA LEU A 163 2.64 -32.25 32.95
C LEU A 163 3.38 -31.03 32.37
N TRP A 164 4.20 -30.36 33.19
CA TRP A 164 5.09 -29.29 32.74
C TRP A 164 6.21 -29.83 31.84
N TRP A 165 6.75 -31.01 32.13
CA TRP A 165 7.71 -31.67 31.24
C TRP A 165 7.07 -32.06 29.91
N ILE A 166 5.85 -32.60 29.93
CA ILE A 166 5.10 -32.90 28.70
C ILE A 166 4.85 -31.64 27.89
N LEU A 167 4.45 -30.53 28.53
CA LEU A 167 4.31 -29.23 27.86
C LEU A 167 5.63 -28.78 27.20
N LEU A 168 6.75 -28.87 27.91
CA LEU A 168 8.05 -28.45 27.37
C LEU A 168 8.49 -29.33 26.19
N ILE A 169 8.26 -30.64 26.26
CA ILE A 169 8.55 -31.57 25.17
C ILE A 169 7.68 -31.26 23.96
N ILE A 170 6.36 -31.09 24.15
CA ILE A 170 5.43 -30.74 23.08
C ILE A 170 5.81 -29.41 22.45
N LEU A 171 6.14 -28.41 23.26
CA LEU A 171 6.59 -27.10 22.77
C LEU A 171 7.88 -27.22 21.97
N GLY A 172 8.87 -27.96 22.48
CA GLY A 172 10.14 -28.20 21.79
C GLY A 172 9.95 -28.90 20.45
N VAL A 173 9.15 -29.97 20.42
CA VAL A 173 8.82 -30.71 19.20
C VAL A 173 8.04 -29.83 18.22
N ALA A 174 7.07 -29.05 18.69
CA ALA A 174 6.29 -28.15 17.84
C ALA A 174 7.18 -27.07 17.19
N VAL A 175 8.01 -26.41 17.99
CA VAL A 175 8.92 -25.35 17.53
C VAL A 175 9.95 -25.92 16.56
N VAL A 176 10.70 -26.94 16.98
CA VAL A 176 11.78 -27.51 16.17
C VAL A 176 11.21 -28.18 14.91
N GLY A 177 10.12 -28.93 15.04
CA GLY A 177 9.49 -29.63 13.92
C GLY A 177 8.98 -28.68 12.85
N LYS A 178 8.17 -27.68 13.21
CA LYS A 178 7.65 -26.70 12.24
C LYS A 178 8.76 -25.79 11.70
N TRP A 179 9.66 -25.30 12.57
CA TRP A 179 10.76 -24.43 12.15
C TRP A 179 11.73 -25.14 11.21
N ALA A 180 12.29 -26.29 11.64
CA ALA A 180 13.26 -27.03 10.85
C ALA A 180 12.62 -27.63 9.59
N GLY A 181 11.40 -28.17 9.67
CA GLY A 181 10.74 -28.79 8.52
C GLY A 181 10.52 -27.80 7.37
N SER A 182 9.96 -26.62 7.67
CA SER A 182 9.72 -25.58 6.67
C SER A 182 11.01 -24.91 6.18
N MET A 183 11.99 -24.71 7.07
CA MET A 183 13.31 -24.19 6.72
C MET A 183 14.08 -25.13 5.78
N LEU A 184 14.11 -26.43 6.08
CA LEU A 184 14.77 -27.45 5.25
C LEU A 184 14.07 -27.58 3.89
N ALA A 185 12.73 -27.56 3.87
CA ALA A 185 11.97 -27.55 2.63
C ALA A 185 12.30 -26.32 1.77
N ALA A 186 12.26 -25.11 2.33
CA ALA A 186 12.63 -23.88 1.62
C ALA A 186 14.07 -23.95 1.09
N ARG A 187 14.99 -24.52 1.88
CA ARG A 187 16.39 -24.68 1.50
C ARG A 187 16.58 -25.68 0.36
N ALA A 188 15.78 -26.74 0.31
CA ALA A 188 15.75 -27.70 -0.78
C ALA A 188 15.29 -27.04 -2.10
N TYR A 189 14.38 -26.07 -2.02
CA TYR A 189 13.98 -25.21 -3.14
C TYR A 189 14.93 -24.03 -3.40
N ARG A 190 16.18 -24.11 -2.89
CA ARG A 190 17.26 -23.13 -3.11
C ARG A 190 16.98 -21.71 -2.61
N GLN A 191 16.07 -21.55 -1.64
CA GLN A 191 15.92 -20.27 -0.97
C GLN A 191 17.16 -19.94 -0.11
N GLY A 192 17.44 -18.64 0.05
CA GLY A 192 18.51 -18.17 0.92
C GLY A 192 18.28 -18.62 2.37
N TRP A 193 19.36 -18.83 3.13
CA TRP A 193 19.26 -19.27 4.53
C TRP A 193 18.38 -18.35 5.38
N ARG A 194 18.45 -17.04 5.15
CA ARG A 194 17.63 -16.05 5.85
C ARG A 194 16.15 -16.24 5.53
N ASP A 195 15.78 -16.26 4.26
CA ASP A 195 14.38 -16.44 3.83
C ASP A 195 13.82 -17.78 4.29
N ALA A 196 14.62 -18.84 4.25
CA ALA A 196 14.26 -20.16 4.77
C ALA A 196 14.01 -20.15 6.28
N THR A 197 14.90 -19.52 7.07
CA THR A 197 14.71 -19.39 8.53
C THR A 197 13.54 -18.49 8.90
N ALA A 198 13.30 -17.43 8.11
CA ALA A 198 12.18 -16.52 8.30
C ALA A 198 10.84 -17.18 7.94
N LEU A 199 10.80 -17.98 6.87
CA LEU A 199 9.65 -18.82 6.56
C LEU A 199 9.34 -19.76 7.72
N GLY A 200 10.35 -20.39 8.31
CA GLY A 200 10.12 -21.24 9.47
C GLY A 200 9.60 -20.50 10.68
N ALA A 201 10.07 -19.27 10.94
CA ALA A 201 9.54 -18.45 12.03
C ALA A 201 8.06 -18.10 11.78
N LEU A 202 7.71 -17.80 10.52
CA LEU A 202 6.32 -17.55 10.11
C LEU A 202 5.44 -18.79 10.22
N MET A 203 5.94 -19.99 9.96
CA MET A 203 5.17 -21.25 10.06
C MET A 203 4.95 -21.73 11.50
N ASN A 204 5.56 -21.09 12.50
CA ASN A 204 5.31 -21.37 13.91
C ASN A 204 4.05 -20.66 14.46
N THR A 205 3.46 -19.74 13.70
CA THR A 205 2.23 -19.09 14.12
C THR A 205 1.10 -20.10 14.18
N ARG A 206 0.49 -20.27 15.35
CA ARG A 206 -0.73 -21.05 15.49
C ARG A 206 -1.93 -20.13 15.38
N GLY A 207 -2.85 -20.54 14.52
CA GLY A 207 -4.02 -19.75 14.16
C GLY A 207 -5.28 -20.16 14.91
N LEU A 208 -6.37 -19.54 14.50
CA LEU A 208 -7.73 -19.91 14.89
C LEU A 208 -8.04 -21.37 14.51
N THR A 209 -7.58 -21.83 13.34
CA THR A 209 -7.88 -23.16 12.81
C THR A 209 -7.44 -24.28 13.73
N GLU A 210 -6.24 -24.20 14.31
CA GLU A 210 -5.74 -25.21 15.23
C GLU A 210 -6.53 -25.28 16.54
N ILE A 211 -6.89 -24.14 17.11
CA ILE A 211 -7.70 -24.10 18.34
C ILE A 211 -9.09 -24.69 18.08
N VAL A 212 -9.66 -24.44 16.89
CA VAL A 212 -10.91 -25.08 16.48
C VAL A 212 -10.74 -26.59 16.39
N ILE A 213 -9.71 -27.08 15.70
CA ILE A 213 -9.41 -28.53 15.61
C ILE A 213 -9.24 -29.15 17.00
N LEU A 214 -8.53 -28.46 17.90
CA LEU A 214 -8.33 -28.89 19.27
C LEU A 214 -9.64 -28.98 20.06
N THR A 215 -10.55 -28.01 19.86
CA THR A 215 -11.87 -28.00 20.49
C THR A 215 -12.74 -29.16 19.98
N ILE A 216 -12.66 -29.49 18.69
CA ILE A 216 -13.32 -30.65 18.10
C ILE A 216 -12.74 -31.95 18.68
N GLY A 217 -11.41 -32.06 18.77
CA GLY A 217 -10.76 -33.23 19.38
C GLY A 217 -11.17 -33.41 20.85
N ALA A 218 -11.33 -32.33 21.60
CA ALA A 218 -11.81 -32.37 22.98
C ALA A 218 -13.29 -32.75 23.08
N SER A 219 -14.16 -32.24 22.20
CA SER A 219 -15.59 -32.59 22.21
C SER A 219 -15.85 -34.05 21.85
N LEU A 220 -14.98 -34.64 21.02
CA LEU A 220 -14.99 -36.07 20.71
C LEU A 220 -14.37 -36.95 21.81
N GLY A 221 -13.84 -36.35 22.88
CA GLY A 221 -13.17 -37.07 23.97
C GLY A 221 -11.78 -37.63 23.62
N VAL A 222 -11.25 -37.30 22.44
CA VAL A 222 -9.90 -37.73 21.99
C VAL A 222 -8.81 -36.99 22.77
N VAL A 223 -9.08 -35.73 23.14
CA VAL A 223 -8.14 -34.86 23.86
C VAL A 223 -8.63 -34.67 25.29
N SER A 224 -7.83 -35.07 26.27
CA SER A 224 -8.15 -34.88 27.69
C SER A 224 -8.10 -33.39 28.08
N PRO A 225 -8.79 -32.96 29.15
CA PRO A 225 -8.77 -31.55 29.59
C PRO A 225 -7.37 -31.01 29.92
N ALA A 226 -6.49 -31.87 30.46
CA ALA A 226 -5.10 -31.52 30.72
C ALA A 226 -4.32 -31.32 29.40
N LEU A 227 -4.47 -32.25 28.44
CA LEU A 227 -3.82 -32.14 27.14
C LEU A 227 -4.35 -30.94 26.33
N PHE A 228 -5.65 -30.66 26.41
CA PHE A 228 -6.26 -29.46 25.83
C PHE A 228 -5.57 -28.19 26.37
N THR A 229 -5.41 -28.09 27.69
CA THR A 229 -4.72 -26.97 28.35
C THR A 229 -3.28 -26.84 27.87
N ILE A 230 -2.53 -27.95 27.78
CA ILE A 230 -1.15 -27.98 27.28
C ILE A 230 -1.09 -27.47 25.83
N MET A 231 -1.98 -27.93 24.96
CA MET A 231 -2.00 -27.56 23.55
C MET A 231 -2.39 -26.09 23.34
N VAL A 232 -3.32 -25.54 24.14
CA VAL A 232 -3.65 -24.11 24.11
C VAL A 232 -2.45 -23.27 24.56
N VAL A 233 -1.78 -23.64 25.65
CA VAL A 233 -0.58 -22.92 26.13
C VAL A 233 0.54 -22.97 25.10
N MET A 234 0.78 -24.14 24.49
CA MET A 234 1.74 -24.27 23.40
C MET A 234 1.42 -23.33 22.24
N ALA A 235 0.17 -23.33 21.75
CA ALA A 235 -0.25 -22.49 20.64
C ALA A 235 -0.06 -20.99 20.92
N LEU A 236 -0.36 -20.53 22.14
CA LEU A 236 -0.12 -19.16 22.56
C LEU A 236 1.37 -18.81 22.57
N VAL A 237 2.19 -19.65 23.18
CA VAL A 237 3.64 -19.42 23.30
C VAL A 237 4.30 -19.37 21.93
N THR A 238 4.01 -20.32 21.04
CA THR A 238 4.60 -20.35 19.69
C THR A 238 4.19 -19.15 18.85
N THR A 239 2.93 -18.68 18.97
CA THR A 239 2.45 -17.49 18.27
C THR A 239 3.08 -16.20 18.80
N LEU A 240 3.23 -16.07 20.12
CA LEU A 240 3.92 -14.94 20.74
C LEU A 240 5.41 -14.91 20.37
N MET A 241 6.04 -16.08 20.21
CA MET A 241 7.44 -16.22 19.82
C MET A 241 7.69 -15.86 18.34
N ALA A 242 6.73 -16.08 17.45
CA ALA A 242 6.92 -15.93 16.00
C ALA A 242 7.34 -14.51 15.59
N THR A 243 6.68 -13.47 16.10
CA THR A 243 6.97 -12.06 15.76
C THR A 243 8.37 -11.59 16.17
N PRO A 244 8.83 -11.76 17.44
CA PRO A 244 10.18 -11.38 17.84
C PRO A 244 11.25 -12.23 17.15
N LEU A 245 11.01 -13.52 16.91
CA LEU A 245 11.94 -14.35 16.16
C LEU A 245 12.10 -13.85 14.71
N LEU A 246 10.99 -13.51 14.06
CA LEU A 246 11.00 -12.94 12.73
C LEU A 246 11.71 -11.59 12.67
N SER A 247 11.55 -10.71 13.67
CA SER A 247 12.20 -9.39 13.65
C SER A 247 13.72 -9.46 13.82
N VAL A 248 14.24 -10.47 14.53
CA VAL A 248 15.68 -10.74 14.65
C VAL A 248 16.25 -11.33 13.35
N ILE A 249 15.55 -12.28 12.74
CA ILE A 249 16.00 -12.98 11.53
C ILE A 249 15.87 -12.08 10.28
N TYR A 250 14.78 -11.34 10.20
CA TYR A 250 14.37 -10.55 9.04
C TYR A 250 13.97 -9.12 9.44
N PRO A 251 14.95 -8.28 9.84
CA PRO A 251 14.69 -6.92 10.31
C PRO A 251 14.06 -6.04 9.22
N ARG A 252 13.23 -5.08 9.64
CA ARG A 252 12.47 -4.18 8.74
C ARG A 252 13.30 -3.53 7.63
N ARG A 253 14.54 -3.14 7.93
CA ARG A 253 15.48 -2.55 6.95
C ARG A 253 15.77 -3.45 5.74
N LEU A 254 15.57 -4.76 5.85
CA LEU A 254 15.75 -5.73 4.76
C LEU A 254 14.44 -5.99 4.00
N ILE A 255 13.30 -5.93 4.67
CA ILE A 255 11.96 -5.96 4.05
C ILE A 255 11.82 -4.78 3.07
N ASP A 256 12.32 -3.61 3.48
CA ASP A 256 12.37 -2.40 2.66
C ASP A 256 13.35 -2.50 1.48
N ARG A 257 14.22 -3.52 1.44
CA ARG A 257 15.25 -3.73 0.40
C ARG A 257 14.95 -4.89 -0.56
N GLU A 258 13.92 -5.70 -0.29
CA GLU A 258 13.59 -6.88 -1.10
C GLU A 258 13.12 -6.45 -2.52
N PRO A 259 13.48 -7.17 -3.61
CA PRO A 259 13.09 -6.79 -4.97
C PRO A 259 11.56 -6.86 -5.15
N GLY A 260 10.93 -5.70 -5.00
CA GLY A 260 9.48 -5.48 -4.90
C GLY A 260 9.14 -4.24 -4.06
N THR A 261 10.04 -3.82 -3.16
CA THR A 261 9.89 -2.69 -2.23
C THR A 261 10.85 -1.52 -2.53
N SER A 262 11.14 -1.32 -3.81
CA SER A 262 12.02 -0.28 -4.38
C SER A 262 13.52 -0.63 -4.35
N PRO A 263 14.13 -0.87 -5.52
CA PRO A 263 15.59 -0.88 -5.61
C PRO A 263 16.10 0.54 -5.35
N ASP A 264 17.16 0.64 -4.54
CA ASP A 264 18.05 1.81 -4.52
C ASP A 264 18.72 1.94 -5.90
N ARG A 265 17.93 2.45 -6.85
CA ARG A 265 18.23 2.62 -8.28
C ARG A 265 19.11 3.84 -8.53
N ARG A 266 19.80 4.35 -7.51
CA ARG A 266 20.91 5.30 -7.71
C ARG A 266 22.13 4.61 -8.34
N GLN A 267 22.22 3.29 -8.23
CA GLN A 267 23.37 2.50 -8.71
C GLN A 267 22.92 1.48 -9.76
N GLY A 268 22.75 1.95 -11.00
CA GLY A 268 22.48 1.11 -12.17
C GLY A 268 22.86 1.84 -13.46
N PRO A 269 23.08 1.12 -14.57
CA PRO A 269 23.49 1.71 -15.85
C PRO A 269 22.42 2.64 -16.48
N ASP A 270 21.15 2.55 -16.06
CA ASP A 270 20.05 3.44 -16.43
C ASP A 270 19.74 4.48 -15.33
N ARG A 271 20.74 5.28 -14.96
CA ARG A 271 20.57 6.34 -13.97
C ARG A 271 19.87 7.55 -14.60
N PHE A 272 18.76 7.97 -14.02
CA PHE A 272 18.20 9.30 -14.20
C PHE A 272 18.94 10.29 -13.30
N ASP A 273 19.30 11.45 -13.85
CA ASP A 273 19.98 12.53 -13.14
C ASP A 273 19.01 13.37 -12.30
N TYR A 274 17.72 13.33 -12.65
CA TYR A 274 16.68 14.12 -12.01
C TYR A 274 15.34 13.37 -12.00
N ARG A 275 14.73 13.19 -10.83
CA ARG A 275 13.44 12.50 -10.67
C ARG A 275 12.40 13.41 -10.07
N VAL A 276 11.29 13.58 -10.78
CA VAL A 276 10.16 14.41 -10.33
C VAL A 276 9.00 13.50 -9.96
N LEU A 277 8.63 13.47 -8.68
CA LEU A 277 7.42 12.79 -8.24
C LEU A 277 6.23 13.74 -8.34
N VAL A 278 5.22 13.38 -9.12
CA VAL A 278 4.01 14.18 -9.33
C VAL A 278 2.87 13.58 -8.52
N GLY A 279 2.40 14.29 -7.50
CA GLY A 279 1.24 13.89 -6.70
C GLY A 279 -0.06 14.18 -7.44
N VAL A 280 -0.68 13.13 -7.98
CA VAL A 280 -1.92 13.21 -8.74
C VAL A 280 -3.09 12.93 -7.80
N GLY A 281 -3.82 13.98 -7.41
CA GLY A 281 -4.99 13.85 -6.54
C GLY A 281 -6.26 13.38 -7.27
N SER A 282 -6.58 14.04 -8.38
CA SER A 282 -7.69 13.69 -9.27
C SER A 282 -7.22 13.72 -10.73
N PRO A 283 -7.31 12.61 -11.49
CA PRO A 283 -6.83 12.55 -12.87
C PRO A 283 -7.37 13.67 -13.76
N GLU A 284 -8.64 14.03 -13.61
CA GLU A 284 -9.33 15.02 -14.45
C GLU A 284 -8.80 16.44 -14.27
N ARG A 285 -8.15 16.73 -13.13
CA ARG A 285 -7.66 18.07 -12.76
C ARG A 285 -6.14 18.16 -12.75
N SER A 286 -5.45 17.16 -13.30
CA SER A 286 -3.99 17.07 -13.22
C SER A 286 -3.27 17.56 -14.48
N ALA A 287 -4.00 18.03 -15.50
CA ALA A 287 -3.41 18.49 -16.76
C ALA A 287 -2.32 19.56 -16.59
N ALA A 288 -2.56 20.59 -15.76
CA ALA A 288 -1.57 21.64 -15.51
C ALA A 288 -0.31 21.10 -14.80
N LEU A 289 -0.48 20.18 -13.85
CA LEU A 289 0.65 19.51 -13.18
C LEU A 289 1.45 18.63 -14.15
N LEU A 290 0.78 17.93 -15.07
CA LEU A 290 1.43 17.11 -16.08
C LEU A 290 2.21 17.98 -17.07
N GLY A 291 1.67 19.14 -17.46
CA GLY A 291 2.39 20.13 -18.26
C GLY A 291 3.69 20.57 -17.60
N LEU A 292 3.65 20.92 -16.31
CA LEU A 292 4.86 21.28 -15.55
C LEU A 292 5.83 20.10 -15.40
N ALA A 293 5.33 18.89 -15.15
CA ALA A 293 6.17 17.69 -15.07
C ALA A 293 6.89 17.42 -16.39
N ARG A 294 6.19 17.60 -17.52
CA ARG A 294 6.76 17.51 -18.87
C ARG A 294 7.87 18.54 -19.07
N ASP A 295 7.61 19.80 -18.75
CA ASP A 295 8.58 20.88 -18.91
C ASP A 295 9.82 20.66 -18.03
N LEU A 296 9.63 20.25 -16.77
CA LEU A 296 10.73 19.92 -15.84
C LEU A 296 11.60 18.76 -16.36
N CYS A 297 10.98 17.72 -16.93
CA CYS A 297 11.70 16.53 -17.37
C CYS A 297 12.35 16.68 -18.74
N ARG A 298 11.87 17.61 -19.57
CA ARG A 298 12.45 17.93 -20.89
C ARG A 298 13.59 18.96 -20.83
N ALA A 299 13.92 19.45 -19.64
CA ALA A 299 15.02 20.39 -19.45
C ALA A 299 16.33 19.84 -20.06
N PRO A 300 17.01 20.61 -20.93
CA PRO A 300 18.20 20.12 -21.62
C PRO A 300 19.36 19.86 -20.65
N GLY A 301 20.08 18.75 -20.86
CA GLY A 301 21.32 18.44 -20.15
C GLY A 301 21.19 17.45 -18.98
N LEU A 302 19.97 17.05 -18.58
CA LEU A 302 19.70 16.03 -17.56
C LEU A 302 18.81 14.94 -18.13
N ARG A 303 19.14 13.67 -17.88
CA ARG A 303 18.19 12.58 -18.16
C ARG A 303 17.19 12.54 -17.01
N SER A 304 15.95 12.97 -17.25
CA SER A 304 14.95 13.11 -16.18
C SER A 304 13.85 12.06 -16.29
N GLU A 305 13.24 11.70 -15.16
CA GLU A 305 12.11 10.78 -15.07
C GLU A 305 10.95 11.40 -14.28
N ALA A 306 9.73 11.26 -14.79
CA ALA A 306 8.49 11.62 -14.11
C ALA A 306 7.87 10.40 -13.43
N ILE A 307 7.54 10.52 -12.15
CA ILE A 307 6.92 9.46 -11.35
C ILE A 307 5.54 9.94 -10.95
N LEU A 308 4.51 9.46 -11.64
CA LEU A 308 3.13 9.79 -11.32
C LEU A 308 2.68 8.96 -10.11
N ALA A 309 2.49 9.64 -8.98
CA ALA A 309 2.08 9.04 -7.72
C ALA A 309 0.62 9.36 -7.42
N HIS A 310 -0.20 8.32 -7.25
CA HIS A 310 -1.60 8.44 -6.85
C HIS A 310 -1.87 7.58 -5.62
N VAL A 311 -2.55 8.15 -4.62
CA VAL A 311 -2.97 7.41 -3.43
C VAL A 311 -4.48 7.33 -3.44
N ALA A 312 -5.00 6.15 -3.74
CA ALA A 312 -6.43 5.91 -3.74
C ALA A 312 -6.94 5.79 -2.30
N PRO A 313 -8.06 6.45 -1.95
CA PRO A 313 -8.71 6.17 -0.68
C PRO A 313 -9.22 4.73 -0.69
N PRO A 314 -9.19 4.02 0.46
CA PRO A 314 -9.88 2.74 0.57
C PRO A 314 -11.37 2.97 0.31
N SER A 315 -11.95 2.17 -0.59
CA SER A 315 -13.39 2.18 -0.83
C SER A 315 -14.15 1.81 0.44
N GLY A 316 -15.20 2.55 0.77
CA GLY A 316 -16.03 2.30 1.97
C GLY A 316 -15.49 2.96 3.23
N ARG A 317 -16.35 3.73 3.91
CA ARG A 317 -16.09 4.21 5.28
C ARG A 317 -16.23 3.03 6.22
N GLU A 318 -15.19 2.20 6.36
CA GLU A 318 -14.86 1.27 7.47
C GLU A 318 -14.03 0.03 7.07
N GLU A 319 -13.71 -0.21 5.78
CA GLU A 319 -13.00 -1.45 5.36
C GLU A 319 -11.46 -1.47 5.56
N VAL A 320 -10.89 -0.52 6.32
CA VAL A 320 -9.47 -0.14 6.19
C VAL A 320 -8.45 -1.12 6.78
N ARG A 321 -8.81 -2.27 7.36
CA ARG A 321 -7.79 -3.07 8.07
C ARG A 321 -7.69 -4.57 7.80
N ALA A 322 -8.51 -5.18 6.95
CA ALA A 322 -8.49 -6.64 6.85
C ALA A 322 -8.70 -7.29 5.46
N ASN A 323 -9.28 -6.61 4.46
CA ASN A 323 -9.57 -7.26 3.18
C ASN A 323 -8.51 -6.99 2.09
N LEU A 324 -7.57 -7.93 1.91
CA LEU A 324 -6.55 -7.92 0.84
C LEU A 324 -7.16 -7.79 -0.56
N VAL A 325 -8.35 -8.35 -0.78
CA VAL A 325 -9.03 -8.31 -2.09
C VAL A 325 -9.53 -6.90 -2.41
N ALA A 326 -10.05 -6.18 -1.41
CA ALA A 326 -10.51 -4.81 -1.58
C ALA A 326 -9.33 -3.86 -1.87
N MET A 327 -8.20 -4.04 -1.18
CA MET A 327 -6.98 -3.27 -1.44
C MET A 327 -6.42 -3.51 -2.84
N ASP A 328 -6.41 -4.76 -3.32
CA ASP A 328 -5.92 -5.10 -4.66
C ASP A 328 -6.85 -4.57 -5.77
N ALA A 329 -8.17 -4.62 -5.55
CA ALA A 329 -9.16 -4.02 -6.43
C ALA A 329 -8.99 -2.49 -6.52
N ALA A 330 -8.84 -1.81 -5.37
CA ALA A 330 -8.61 -0.37 -5.33
C ALA A 330 -7.29 0.02 -6.03
N ALA A 331 -6.21 -0.74 -5.80
CA ALA A 331 -4.94 -0.52 -6.47
C ALA A 331 -5.02 -0.75 -7.99
N THR A 332 -5.80 -1.73 -8.43
CA THR A 332 -6.00 -2.04 -9.85
C THR A 332 -6.82 -0.95 -10.54
N ALA A 333 -7.91 -0.50 -9.92
CA ALA A 333 -8.71 0.62 -10.42
C ALA A 333 -7.87 1.90 -10.54
N ALA A 334 -7.12 2.24 -9.49
CA ALA A 334 -6.20 3.38 -9.49
C ALA A 334 -5.16 3.31 -10.62
N ARG A 335 -4.62 2.12 -10.93
CA ARG A 335 -3.67 1.96 -12.05
C ARG A 335 -4.35 2.17 -13.40
N ALA A 336 -5.58 1.68 -13.56
CA ALA A 336 -6.34 1.87 -14.79
C ALA A 336 -6.65 3.35 -15.04
N GLU A 337 -7.02 4.11 -14.01
CA GLU A 337 -7.26 5.56 -14.08
C GLU A 337 -6.00 6.36 -14.41
N MET A 338 -4.85 5.95 -13.87
CA MET A 338 -3.56 6.62 -14.08
C MET A 338 -2.89 6.28 -15.43
N GLY A 339 -3.29 5.17 -16.06
CA GLY A 339 -2.73 4.69 -17.33
C GLY A 339 -2.70 5.73 -18.45
N PRO A 340 -3.83 6.40 -18.77
CA PRO A 340 -3.89 7.43 -19.81
C PRO A 340 -2.94 8.60 -19.56
N LEU A 341 -2.82 9.08 -18.32
CA LEU A 341 -1.93 10.19 -17.94
C LEU A 341 -0.46 9.80 -18.11
N GLY A 342 -0.10 8.56 -17.76
CA GLY A 342 1.23 8.02 -18.00
C GLY A 342 1.56 7.95 -19.49
N ALA A 343 0.60 7.49 -20.31
CA ALA A 343 0.76 7.42 -21.75
C ALA A 343 0.91 8.82 -22.39
N GLU A 344 0.20 9.83 -21.90
CA GLU A 344 0.31 11.22 -22.35
C GLU A 344 1.75 11.77 -22.18
N LEU A 345 2.35 11.60 -21.01
CA LEU A 345 3.73 12.03 -20.76
C LEU A 345 4.76 11.25 -21.61
N MET A 346 4.55 9.94 -21.78
CA MET A 346 5.41 9.13 -22.65
C MET A 346 5.34 9.59 -24.11
N GLN A 347 4.14 9.91 -24.61
CA GLN A 347 3.97 10.48 -25.95
C GLN A 347 4.62 11.85 -26.10
N ALA A 348 4.67 12.63 -25.01
CA ALA A 348 5.39 13.90 -24.95
C ALA A 348 6.93 13.75 -24.84
N GLY A 349 7.46 12.52 -24.89
CA GLY A 349 8.89 12.23 -24.86
C GLY A 349 9.50 12.21 -23.46
N VAL A 350 8.69 11.99 -22.41
CA VAL A 350 9.13 11.94 -21.02
C VAL A 350 9.16 10.50 -20.52
N ASP A 351 10.31 10.06 -20.00
CA ASP A 351 10.42 8.81 -19.27
C ASP A 351 9.49 8.84 -18.06
N THR A 352 8.46 8.00 -18.07
CA THR A 352 7.37 8.07 -17.09
C THR A 352 7.13 6.74 -16.40
N ARG A 353 6.90 6.78 -15.08
CA ARG A 353 6.47 5.63 -14.28
C ARG A 353 5.22 5.95 -13.49
N LEU A 354 4.39 4.92 -13.32
CA LEU A 354 3.20 4.98 -12.47
C LEU A 354 3.48 4.32 -11.11
N ARG A 355 3.05 4.98 -10.04
CA ARG A 355 3.03 4.45 -8.69
C ARG A 355 1.68 4.72 -8.04
N THR A 356 1.03 3.63 -7.65
CA THR A 356 -0.23 3.68 -6.93
C THR A 356 -0.06 3.11 -5.52
N SER A 357 -0.62 3.80 -4.54
CA SER A 357 -0.75 3.31 -3.17
C SER A 357 -2.22 3.39 -2.74
N VAL A 358 -2.59 2.64 -1.71
CA VAL A 358 -3.91 2.69 -1.09
C VAL A 358 -3.69 3.03 0.38
N GLY A 359 -4.33 4.10 0.85
CA GLY A 359 -4.15 4.57 2.22
C GLY A 359 -5.11 5.69 2.59
N THR A 360 -5.35 5.83 3.89
CA THR A 360 -6.19 6.92 4.43
C THR A 360 -5.41 8.22 4.66
N GLU A 361 -4.08 8.15 4.61
CA GLU A 361 -3.18 9.21 5.05
C GLU A 361 -2.32 9.67 3.86
N LEU A 362 -2.94 10.45 2.97
CA LEU A 362 -2.40 10.87 1.68
C LEU A 362 -1.00 11.49 1.80
N ALA A 363 -0.80 12.40 2.76
CA ALA A 363 0.49 13.06 2.95
C ALA A 363 1.60 12.10 3.37
N ARG A 364 1.30 11.11 4.21
CA ARG A 364 2.26 10.10 4.65
C ARG A 364 2.65 9.18 3.50
N GLU A 365 1.68 8.74 2.71
CA GLU A 365 1.92 7.89 1.55
C GLU A 365 2.70 8.59 0.43
N LEU A 366 2.40 9.85 0.11
CA LEU A 366 3.15 10.62 -0.88
C LEU A 366 4.62 10.80 -0.46
N ARG A 367 4.88 11.10 0.82
CA ARG A 367 6.24 11.20 1.37
C ARG A 367 6.97 9.86 1.32
N ARG A 368 6.29 8.77 1.68
CA ARG A 368 6.84 7.40 1.58
C ARG A 368 7.26 7.09 0.14
N LEU A 369 6.38 7.34 -0.83
CA LEU A 369 6.67 7.12 -2.26
C LEU A 369 7.84 7.99 -2.75
N ALA A 370 7.93 9.25 -2.31
CA ALA A 370 9.05 10.13 -2.66
C ALA A 370 10.39 9.62 -2.13
N GLY A 371 10.41 9.13 -0.89
CA GLY A 371 11.60 8.51 -0.30
C GLY A 371 12.00 7.20 -0.98
N GLU A 372 11.02 6.33 -1.25
CA GLU A 372 11.22 5.03 -1.89
C GLU A 372 11.74 5.14 -3.33
N GLU A 373 11.21 6.09 -4.10
CA GLU A 373 11.64 6.31 -5.47
C GLU A 373 12.89 7.20 -5.59
N GLY A 374 13.31 7.80 -4.47
CA GLY A 374 14.44 8.72 -4.42
C GLY A 374 14.19 9.97 -5.27
N ALA A 375 13.01 10.58 -5.12
CA ALA A 375 12.65 11.81 -5.83
C ALA A 375 13.57 12.97 -5.44
N ASP A 376 13.98 13.75 -6.43
CA ASP A 376 14.75 14.99 -6.21
C ASP A 376 13.81 16.19 -6.01
N LEU A 377 12.59 16.12 -6.56
CA LEU A 377 11.53 17.11 -6.39
C LEU A 377 10.16 16.43 -6.30
N MET A 378 9.32 16.88 -5.36
CA MET A 378 7.88 16.56 -5.34
C MET A 378 7.09 17.71 -5.98
N LEU A 379 6.26 17.43 -6.97
CA LEU A 379 5.35 18.36 -7.61
C LEU A 379 3.91 18.06 -7.17
N LEU A 380 3.26 18.99 -6.49
CA LEU A 380 1.91 18.86 -5.96
C LEU A 380 1.01 19.98 -6.48
N GLY A 381 -0.27 19.70 -6.69
CA GLY A 381 -1.26 20.75 -6.95
C GLY A 381 -2.05 21.09 -5.71
N TRP A 382 -2.32 22.38 -5.52
CA TRP A 382 -3.22 22.85 -4.47
C TRP A 382 -4.47 23.47 -5.09
N HIS A 383 -5.62 22.85 -4.82
CA HIS A 383 -6.91 23.24 -5.36
C HIS A 383 -7.89 23.43 -4.19
N GLY A 384 -8.46 24.61 -3.99
CA GLY A 384 -9.43 24.79 -2.92
C GLY A 384 -10.21 26.10 -2.91
N ALA A 385 -11.49 26.00 -2.50
CA ALA A 385 -12.36 27.10 -2.07
C ALA A 385 -11.81 27.89 -0.86
N TYR A 386 -10.71 27.42 -0.26
CA TYR A 386 -9.97 28.04 0.84
C TYR A 386 -8.89 29.03 0.39
N ALA A 387 -8.68 29.22 -0.92
CA ALA A 387 -7.73 30.20 -1.45
C ALA A 387 -8.00 31.65 -1.00
N ARG A 388 -9.17 31.94 -0.40
CA ARG A 388 -9.44 33.23 0.28
C ARG A 388 -8.53 33.50 1.48
N ARG A 389 -7.98 32.45 2.14
CA ARG A 389 -7.13 32.60 3.34
C ARG A 389 -5.64 32.68 3.03
N ARG A 390 -5.22 32.53 1.78
CA ARG A 390 -3.81 32.59 1.31
C ARG A 390 -2.82 31.62 1.99
N GLU A 391 -3.25 30.81 2.96
CA GLU A 391 -2.41 29.83 3.67
C GLU A 391 -2.49 28.42 3.07
N LEU A 392 -1.32 27.79 2.83
CA LEU A 392 -1.21 26.36 2.48
C LEU A 392 -1.68 25.50 3.66
N THR A 393 -2.81 24.80 3.51
CA THR A 393 -3.45 24.00 4.55
C THR A 393 -3.80 22.58 4.07
N GLY A 394 -4.08 21.68 5.02
CA GLY A 394 -4.46 20.29 4.74
C GLY A 394 -3.27 19.44 4.28
N VAL A 395 -3.53 18.50 3.36
CA VAL A 395 -2.55 17.50 2.90
C VAL A 395 -1.24 18.12 2.42
N VAL A 396 -1.30 19.25 1.72
CA VAL A 396 -0.09 19.93 1.21
C VAL A 396 0.78 20.41 2.37
N ALA A 397 0.18 20.99 3.42
CA ALA A 397 0.90 21.42 4.61
C ALA A 397 1.56 20.22 5.32
N ASP A 398 0.83 19.11 5.44
CA ASP A 398 1.35 17.88 6.05
C ASP A 398 2.51 17.27 5.26
N VAL A 399 2.49 17.37 3.91
CA VAL A 399 3.63 16.96 3.09
C VAL A 399 4.81 17.90 3.30
N LEU A 400 4.59 19.22 3.25
CA LEU A 400 5.63 20.25 3.38
C LEU A 400 6.38 20.17 4.72
N ALA A 401 5.72 19.74 5.79
CA ALA A 401 6.30 19.66 7.13
C ALA A 401 7.47 18.67 7.24
N GLU A 402 7.39 17.50 6.58
CA GLU A 402 8.41 16.44 6.70
C GLU A 402 8.73 15.79 5.35
N ALA A 403 8.70 16.56 4.27
CA ALA A 403 9.07 16.05 2.94
C ALA A 403 10.54 15.61 2.91
N PRO A 404 10.87 14.48 2.25
CA PRO A 404 12.26 13.99 2.15
C PRO A 404 13.11 14.76 1.13
N CYS A 405 12.50 15.61 0.31
CA CYS A 405 13.14 16.40 -0.74
C CYS A 405 12.40 17.74 -0.91
N PRO A 406 12.94 18.69 -1.72
CA PRO A 406 12.21 19.89 -2.10
C PRO A 406 10.81 19.59 -2.66
N VAL A 407 9.86 20.50 -2.39
CA VAL A 407 8.47 20.40 -2.82
C VAL A 407 8.09 21.65 -3.60
N ALA A 408 7.58 21.47 -4.81
CA ALA A 408 6.97 22.50 -5.64
C ALA A 408 5.44 22.35 -5.60
N VAL A 409 4.74 23.39 -5.17
CA VAL A 409 3.28 23.42 -5.06
C VAL A 409 2.72 24.39 -6.10
N LEU A 410 1.95 23.86 -7.05
CA LEU A 410 1.22 24.66 -8.03
C LEU A 410 -0.02 25.25 -7.38
N LEU A 411 -0.12 26.58 -7.44
CA LEU A 411 -1.32 27.35 -7.10
C LEU A 411 -2.07 27.63 -8.41
N ASP A 412 -3.23 26.99 -8.59
CA ASP A 412 -4.05 27.17 -9.78
C ASP A 412 -5.29 28.03 -9.47
N HIS A 413 -5.43 29.14 -10.22
CA HIS A 413 -6.59 30.03 -10.25
C HIS A 413 -7.17 30.11 -11.66
N HIS A 414 -7.55 28.97 -12.24
CA HIS A 414 -8.19 28.84 -13.54
C HIS A 414 -7.31 29.20 -14.76
N THR A 415 -7.32 28.24 -15.68
CA THR A 415 -7.08 28.32 -17.14
C THR A 415 -5.65 28.37 -17.68
N GLY A 416 -5.46 27.68 -18.80
CA GLY A 416 -4.54 28.12 -19.86
C GLY A 416 -3.30 27.26 -20.08
N GLN A 417 -3.44 26.28 -20.99
CA GLN A 417 -2.44 25.65 -21.87
C GLN A 417 -0.94 25.90 -21.60
N ALA A 418 -0.22 24.82 -21.26
CA ALA A 418 1.21 24.77 -20.92
C ALA A 418 2.22 25.07 -22.07
N ASP A 419 1.77 25.68 -23.17
CA ASP A 419 2.61 25.94 -24.36
C ASP A 419 2.79 27.45 -24.65
N ASP A 420 2.53 28.33 -23.67
CA ASP A 420 2.79 29.76 -23.82
C ASP A 420 4.30 30.04 -23.90
N PRO A 421 4.82 30.64 -24.99
CA PRO A 421 6.24 31.01 -25.12
C PRO A 421 6.66 32.16 -24.18
N ALA A 422 5.75 32.74 -23.41
CA ALA A 422 6.04 33.77 -22.43
C ALA A 422 7.06 33.31 -21.36
N PRO A 423 7.92 34.23 -20.87
CA PRO A 423 8.99 33.90 -19.95
C PRO A 423 8.48 33.34 -18.62
N VAL A 424 9.28 32.45 -18.01
CA VAL A 424 9.07 32.02 -16.62
C VAL A 424 9.70 33.07 -15.71
N ALA A 425 8.91 33.69 -14.84
CA ALA A 425 9.41 34.68 -13.89
C ALA A 425 9.82 34.02 -12.58
N VAL A 426 10.94 34.45 -11.99
CA VAL A 426 11.42 33.98 -10.69
C VAL A 426 11.74 35.15 -9.79
N TRP A 427 11.29 35.09 -8.54
CA TRP A 427 11.64 36.07 -7.52
C TRP A 427 13.00 35.73 -6.89
N TRP A 428 13.87 36.73 -6.78
CA TRP A 428 15.21 36.59 -6.19
C TRP A 428 15.47 37.61 -5.08
N SER A 429 15.72 37.09 -3.89
CA SER A 429 16.09 37.85 -2.69
C SER A 429 17.33 37.29 -1.97
N ARG A 430 18.07 36.39 -2.63
CA ARG A 430 19.29 35.71 -2.12
C ARG A 430 19.05 34.85 -0.88
N ARG A 431 17.83 34.34 -0.70
CA ARG A 431 17.51 33.36 0.37
C ARG A 431 17.99 31.97 -0.02
N SER A 432 18.17 31.10 0.97
CA SER A 432 18.52 29.69 0.77
C SER A 432 17.53 28.95 -0.15
N THR A 433 16.26 29.35 -0.13
CA THR A 433 15.17 28.78 -0.95
C THR A 433 15.11 29.33 -2.37
N ASP A 434 15.67 30.53 -2.62
CA ASP A 434 15.59 31.20 -3.92
C ASP A 434 16.43 30.47 -4.96
N GLN A 435 17.53 29.83 -4.54
CA GLN A 435 18.32 28.98 -5.43
C GLN A 435 17.51 27.80 -5.96
N ALA A 436 16.76 27.12 -5.10
CA ALA A 436 15.90 26.01 -5.52
C ALA A 436 14.77 26.49 -6.45
N ALA A 437 14.19 27.66 -6.17
CA ALA A 437 13.21 28.29 -7.05
C ALA A 437 13.80 28.64 -8.43
N LEU A 438 15.01 29.22 -8.47
CA LEU A 438 15.74 29.51 -9.70
C LEU A 438 16.06 28.23 -10.49
N ASP A 439 16.53 27.19 -9.81
CA ASP A 439 16.84 25.88 -10.40
C ASP A 439 15.60 25.22 -11.02
N VAL A 440 14.43 25.35 -10.39
CA VAL A 440 13.14 24.88 -10.93
C VAL A 440 12.71 25.74 -12.12
N ALA A 441 12.80 27.07 -12.01
CA ALA A 441 12.44 28.01 -13.07
C ALA A 441 13.28 27.82 -14.34
N LEU A 442 14.59 27.61 -14.20
CA LEU A 442 15.50 27.35 -15.32
C LEU A 442 15.16 26.05 -16.05
N ARG A 443 14.78 24.99 -15.32
CA ARG A 443 14.34 23.73 -15.92
C ARG A 443 13.04 23.90 -16.70
N LEU A 444 12.06 24.59 -16.11
CA LEU A 444 10.78 24.88 -16.74
C LEU A 444 10.97 25.71 -18.02
N ALA A 445 11.75 26.78 -17.94
CA ALA A 445 12.08 27.63 -19.09
C ALA A 445 12.80 26.82 -20.19
N GLY A 446 13.80 26.02 -19.82
CA GLY A 446 14.55 25.18 -20.75
C GLY A 446 13.70 24.09 -21.43
N GLY A 447 12.77 23.46 -20.70
CA GLY A 447 11.84 22.47 -21.26
C GLY A 447 10.79 23.08 -22.18
N ARG A 448 10.35 24.31 -21.90
CA ARG A 448 9.43 25.09 -22.75
C ARG A 448 10.11 25.73 -23.97
N GLY A 449 11.42 25.93 -23.91
CA GLY A 449 12.13 26.82 -24.84
C GLY A 449 11.81 28.30 -24.61
N ALA A 450 11.37 28.67 -23.40
CA ALA A 450 11.06 30.04 -23.00
C ALA A 450 12.28 30.73 -22.35
N GLY A 451 12.23 32.06 -22.25
CA GLY A 451 13.17 32.82 -21.45
C GLY A 451 12.85 32.80 -19.97
N ILE A 452 13.80 33.26 -19.15
CA ILE A 452 13.61 33.46 -17.71
C ILE A 452 13.64 34.96 -17.38
N ARG A 453 12.72 35.42 -16.54
CA ARG A 453 12.72 36.79 -16.02
C ARG A 453 13.03 36.76 -14.53
N VAL A 454 14.21 37.25 -14.15
CA VAL A 454 14.64 37.29 -12.75
C VAL A 454 14.25 38.63 -12.16
N ILE A 455 13.27 38.61 -11.25
CA ILE A 455 12.76 39.79 -10.57
C ILE A 455 13.42 39.90 -9.20
N ARG A 456 14.12 41.00 -8.94
CA ARG A 456 14.81 41.23 -7.66
C ARG A 456 14.52 42.61 -7.11
N HIS A 457 14.58 42.74 -5.80
CA HIS A 457 14.59 44.05 -5.16
C HIS A 457 15.93 44.75 -5.41
N VAL A 458 15.93 46.08 -5.52
CA VAL A 458 17.13 46.90 -5.81
C VAL A 458 18.28 46.64 -4.83
N SER A 459 17.96 46.36 -3.56
CA SER A 459 18.93 46.05 -2.50
C SER A 459 19.54 44.64 -2.59
N SER A 460 19.04 43.76 -3.46
CA SER A 460 19.50 42.37 -3.58
C SER A 460 20.55 42.24 -4.69
N GLN A 461 21.68 41.60 -4.39
CA GLN A 461 22.67 41.23 -5.42
C GLN A 461 22.09 40.19 -6.39
N PRO A 462 22.45 40.23 -7.69
CA PRO A 462 22.00 39.24 -8.66
C PRO A 462 22.53 37.83 -8.31
N PRO A 463 21.95 36.76 -8.89
CA PRO A 463 22.49 35.40 -8.79
C PRO A 463 23.92 35.33 -9.37
N ASP A 464 24.75 34.49 -8.77
CA ASP A 464 26.17 34.37 -9.16
C ASP A 464 26.33 33.65 -10.54
N GLU A 465 25.42 32.75 -10.91
CA GLU A 465 25.45 32.04 -12.19
C GLU A 465 24.03 31.73 -12.70
N ILE A 466 23.72 32.12 -13.94
CA ILE A 466 22.49 31.74 -14.66
C ILE A 466 22.88 31.04 -15.96
N VAL A 467 22.61 29.75 -16.05
CA VAL A 467 22.99 28.91 -17.20
C VAL A 467 21.77 28.14 -17.71
N GLY A 468 21.54 28.17 -19.03
CA GLY A 468 20.63 27.24 -19.69
C GLY A 468 19.38 27.86 -20.34
N ALA A 469 19.08 29.14 -20.13
CA ALA A 469 17.98 29.86 -20.78
C ALA A 469 18.34 31.33 -21.04
N PRO A 470 17.78 31.97 -22.09
CA PRO A 470 17.90 33.42 -22.25
C PRO A 470 17.23 34.11 -21.06
N PHE A 471 17.89 35.11 -20.45
CA PHE A 471 17.41 35.73 -19.21
C PHE A 471 17.33 37.26 -19.32
N GLU A 472 16.37 37.82 -18.58
CA GLU A 472 16.19 39.24 -18.36
C GLU A 472 16.17 39.54 -16.85
N PHE A 473 16.79 40.64 -16.43
CA PHE A 473 16.70 41.13 -15.06
C PHE A 473 15.71 42.27 -14.95
N VAL A 474 14.74 42.14 -14.05
CA VAL A 474 13.83 43.22 -13.66
C VAL A 474 14.13 43.60 -12.23
N VAL A 475 14.49 44.87 -12.04
CA VAL A 475 14.80 45.43 -10.71
C VAL A 475 13.58 46.20 -10.22
N VAL A 476 13.16 45.90 -9.01
CA VAL A 476 12.00 46.53 -8.37
C VAL A 476 12.47 47.36 -7.17
N GLU A 477 11.95 48.58 -7.04
CA GLU A 477 12.34 49.54 -6.01
C GLU A 477 11.48 49.47 -4.73
N SER A 478 10.27 48.90 -4.80
CA SER A 478 9.36 48.74 -3.67
C SER A 478 8.66 47.38 -3.66
N HIS A 479 8.24 46.90 -2.48
CA HIS A 479 7.46 45.66 -2.34
C HIS A 479 5.95 45.90 -2.46
N GLU A 480 5.53 47.00 -3.08
CA GLU A 480 4.11 47.32 -3.25
C GLU A 480 3.47 46.44 -4.33
N ASP A 481 2.21 46.06 -4.11
CA ASP A 481 1.51 45.06 -4.91
C ASP A 481 1.42 45.46 -6.40
N GLU A 482 1.16 46.73 -6.70
CA GLU A 482 1.07 47.24 -8.08
C GLU A 482 2.41 47.11 -8.83
N VAL A 483 3.52 47.42 -8.16
CA VAL A 483 4.86 47.35 -8.74
C VAL A 483 5.25 45.90 -9.01
N LEU A 484 4.92 44.99 -8.08
CA LEU A 484 5.15 43.57 -8.28
C LEU A 484 4.27 43.03 -9.41
N GLN A 485 2.97 43.36 -9.46
CA GLN A 485 2.08 42.95 -10.56
C GLN A 485 2.62 43.37 -11.94
N GLN A 486 3.10 44.61 -12.06
CA GLN A 486 3.68 45.09 -13.31
C GLN A 486 4.97 44.33 -13.68
N ALA A 487 5.80 44.00 -12.70
CA ALA A 487 7.03 43.25 -12.92
C ALA A 487 6.77 41.80 -13.42
N PHE A 488 5.73 41.14 -12.89
CA PHE A 488 5.33 39.79 -13.30
C PHE A 488 4.43 39.76 -14.54
N ALA A 489 3.98 40.91 -15.05
CA ALA A 489 3.10 40.98 -16.20
C ALA A 489 3.73 40.34 -17.46
N GLY A 490 2.94 39.53 -18.17
CA GLY A 490 3.38 38.84 -19.39
C GLY A 490 4.29 37.63 -19.14
N ALA A 491 4.41 37.14 -17.91
CA ALA A 491 5.03 35.85 -17.61
C ALA A 491 4.01 34.70 -17.76
N SER A 492 4.46 33.53 -18.23
CA SER A 492 3.60 32.32 -18.32
C SER A 492 3.46 31.59 -16.99
N LEU A 493 4.40 31.79 -16.07
CA LEU A 493 4.44 31.17 -14.75
C LEU A 493 5.35 31.97 -13.82
N ILE A 494 4.95 32.07 -12.56
CA ILE A 494 5.75 32.70 -11.50
C ILE A 494 6.31 31.62 -10.57
N VAL A 495 7.61 31.64 -10.27
CA VAL A 495 8.27 30.68 -9.36
C VAL A 495 8.85 31.43 -8.15
N ILE A 496 8.55 30.98 -6.95
CA ILE A 496 8.90 31.68 -5.69
C ILE A 496 9.43 30.68 -4.67
N GLY A 497 10.56 31.01 -4.02
CA GLY A 497 11.09 30.25 -2.89
C GLY A 497 10.38 30.62 -1.57
N ARG A 498 10.02 29.61 -0.76
CA ARG A 498 9.39 29.79 0.57
C ARG A 498 10.18 29.06 1.66
N ASP A 499 10.45 29.76 2.76
CA ASP A 499 11.07 29.21 3.98
C ASP A 499 10.01 28.74 5.00
N GLN A 500 10.36 27.78 5.86
CA GLN A 500 9.45 27.14 6.81
C GLN A 500 9.06 28.04 7.99
N THR A 501 9.93 28.96 8.40
CA THR A 501 9.78 29.74 9.65
C THR A 501 9.06 31.08 9.49
N GLU A 502 8.79 31.52 8.27
CA GLU A 502 8.12 32.81 8.04
C GLU A 502 6.63 32.62 7.73
N SER A 503 5.79 33.18 8.62
CA SER A 503 4.37 33.50 8.38
C SER A 503 4.19 34.75 7.51
N ARG A 504 5.27 35.30 6.94
CA ARG A 504 5.18 36.58 6.25
C ARG A 504 4.44 36.40 4.95
N ARG A 505 3.22 36.95 4.90
CA ARG A 505 2.69 37.62 3.72
C ARG A 505 2.95 36.81 2.46
N ASP A 506 2.14 35.76 2.28
CA ASP A 506 1.98 35.07 1.00
C ASP A 506 2.05 36.13 -0.10
N LEU A 507 3.14 36.12 -0.89
CA LEU A 507 3.42 37.17 -1.86
C LEU A 507 2.12 37.45 -2.62
N VAL A 508 1.69 38.70 -2.54
CA VAL A 508 0.35 39.21 -2.87
C VAL A 508 0.01 39.10 -4.37
N LEU A 509 0.71 38.23 -5.09
CA LEU A 509 0.67 38.02 -6.54
C LEU A 509 -0.46 37.11 -7.01
N ALA A 510 -1.36 36.68 -6.13
CA ALA A 510 -2.58 35.98 -6.51
C ALA A 510 -3.61 36.87 -7.26
N THR A 511 -3.22 38.03 -7.80
CA THR A 511 -4.17 39.04 -8.32
C THR A 511 -3.94 39.46 -9.78
N ALA A 512 -3.12 38.75 -10.55
CA ALA A 512 -2.92 39.06 -11.98
C ALA A 512 -3.30 37.91 -12.96
N GLY A 513 -3.95 36.84 -12.48
CA GLY A 513 -4.41 35.74 -13.36
C GLY A 513 -3.31 34.87 -13.96
N VAL A 514 -2.08 34.93 -13.43
CA VAL A 514 -0.93 34.09 -13.83
C VAL A 514 -0.74 32.95 -12.82
N PRO A 515 -0.52 31.70 -13.25
CA PRO A 515 -0.25 30.60 -12.33
C PRO A 515 1.07 30.79 -11.57
N ALA A 516 1.12 30.30 -10.33
CA ALA A 516 2.28 30.42 -9.46
C ALA A 516 2.73 29.07 -8.90
N LEU A 517 4.04 28.88 -8.79
CA LEU A 517 4.69 27.69 -8.28
C LEU A 517 5.53 28.05 -7.05
N ILE A 518 5.10 27.58 -5.88
CA ILE A 518 5.84 27.77 -4.62
C ILE A 518 6.82 26.62 -4.44
N VAL A 519 8.10 26.92 -4.28
CA VAL A 519 9.17 25.95 -4.02
C VAL A 519 9.63 26.08 -2.58
N GLN A 520 9.51 25.00 -1.81
CA GLN A 520 9.99 24.90 -0.44
C GLN A 520 11.06 23.83 -0.35
N THR A 521 12.19 24.14 0.29
CA THR A 521 13.26 23.17 0.53
C THR A 521 13.07 22.48 1.88
N ALA A 522 13.36 21.18 1.92
CA ALA A 522 13.39 20.40 3.15
C ALA A 522 14.83 20.38 3.70
N GLY A 523 15.14 21.29 4.64
CA GLY A 523 16.48 21.37 5.24
C GLY A 523 17.59 21.68 4.23
N ALA A 524 18.72 20.95 4.29
CA ALA A 524 19.90 21.15 3.44
C ALA A 524 19.85 20.42 2.08
N ALA A 525 18.70 19.87 1.68
CA ALA A 525 18.56 19.16 0.42
C ALA A 525 18.60 20.13 -0.76
N ALA A 526 19.71 20.12 -1.52
CA ALA A 526 19.89 20.91 -2.73
C ALA A 526 19.43 20.12 -3.97
N LEU A 527 18.80 20.82 -4.92
CA LEU A 527 18.51 20.26 -6.24
C LEU A 527 19.83 20.03 -7.01
N PRO A 528 19.89 19.06 -7.93
CA PRO A 528 21.04 18.91 -8.82
C PRO A 528 21.25 20.21 -9.61
N PRO A 529 22.49 20.72 -9.79
CA PRO A 529 22.71 21.92 -10.58
C PRO A 529 22.45 21.66 -12.07
N VAL A 530 21.89 22.65 -12.77
CA VAL A 530 21.73 22.62 -14.24
C VAL A 530 23.11 22.78 -14.88
N ARG A 531 23.78 21.69 -15.26
CA ARG A 531 25.13 21.72 -15.89
C ARG A 531 25.04 21.56 -17.41
N ARG A 532 25.90 22.28 -18.16
CA ARG A 532 26.13 21.99 -19.60
C ARG A 532 26.82 20.62 -19.75
N ARG A 533 26.38 19.83 -20.74
CA ARG A 533 27.27 18.85 -21.38
C ARG A 533 28.49 19.62 -21.90
N LYS A 534 29.70 19.28 -21.43
CA LYS A 534 30.91 19.59 -22.20
C LYS A 534 30.69 18.99 -23.60
N ARG A 535 30.69 19.83 -24.65
CA ARG A 535 30.85 19.32 -26.01
C ARG A 535 32.13 18.50 -26.01
N ALA A 536 32.02 17.20 -26.29
CA ALA A 536 33.16 16.43 -26.73
C ALA A 536 33.57 17.02 -28.08
N GLY A 537 34.73 17.68 -28.13
CA GLY A 537 35.29 18.20 -29.38
C GLY A 537 35.49 19.71 -29.45
N GLU A 538 36.18 20.30 -28.48
CA GLU A 538 37.06 21.45 -28.74
C GLU A 538 38.41 21.13 -28.07
N LEU A 539 39.19 20.29 -28.76
CA LEU A 539 40.64 20.30 -28.63
C LEU A 539 41.12 21.42 -29.55
N ILE A 540 41.49 22.54 -28.94
CA ILE A 540 42.35 23.55 -29.57
C ILE A 540 43.72 22.91 -29.76
N GLY A 541 44.25 23.05 -30.98
CA GLY A 541 45.64 22.76 -31.31
C GLY A 541 45.93 23.21 -32.74
N GLY A 542 46.28 24.49 -32.90
CA GLY A 542 46.64 25.13 -34.16
C GLY A 542 46.29 26.61 -34.15
#